data_AF-A0A423UA82-F1
#
_entry.id   AF-A0A423UA82-F1
#
_cell.length_a   1.000
_cell.length_b   1.000
_cell.length_c   1.000
_cell.angle_alpha   90.00
_cell.angle_beta   90.00
_cell.angle_gamma   90.00
#
_symmetry.space_group_name_H-M   'P 1'
#
loop_
_entity.id
_entity.type
_entity.pdbx_description
1 polymer ?
#
loop_
_entity_poly.entity_id
_entity_poly.type
_entity_poly.pdbx_seq_one_letter_code
_entity_poly.pdbx_strand_id
1 'polypeptide(L)'
;MIVFVLKEKSRQNYSKHELMAKEALSASEAMFDPLEEPSEHGFLEIAFKHIAAITERVVKIDGDKVIDNIKKRQIPRFKDDPPSQSVMELLKEMQRLNESGGENLACLDPLNDLGIREIAAVSNIHRMNILRKKAVEMPCLDCTQFKEHFNMMYKKLHLREEIGRLKFLMSEEALQLHPEYQMRIQVLKTLGYIEENNTVTLKGRVACEMGNHELMITELVLENVFAESPVEIISGLLSSLVFQDRNSSDPELTPELLKGVKQFKEVAKRIGEVQKECGLKEAVGDYVDQFNFGLTEVVFQWAKGMAFKKIMELTDVQEGITVKCIQRLNEVLKDVRNAARIIGDPSLMQKMEEASTAIKRDIVFTPSLYTQ
;
A
#
# COMPACT_ATOMS: atom_id res chain seq x y z
N MET A 1 12.91 31.80 -2.93
CA MET A 1 13.16 33.26 -2.88
C MET A 1 14.50 33.47 -2.20
N ILE A 2 15.39 34.29 -2.76
CA ILE A 2 16.69 34.58 -2.13
C ILE A 2 16.54 35.84 -1.28
N VAL A 3 16.93 35.76 -0.01
CA VAL A 3 16.92 36.89 0.93
C VAL A 3 18.33 37.20 1.43
N PHE A 4 18.65 38.48 1.55
CA PHE A 4 19.83 38.94 2.27
C PHE A 4 19.58 38.80 3.77
N VAL A 5 20.52 38.21 4.50
CA VAL A 5 20.40 38.03 5.96
C VAL A 5 21.64 38.53 6.67
N LEU A 6 21.40 39.11 7.84
CA LEU A 6 22.41 39.29 8.88
C LEU A 6 22.34 38.04 9.78
N LYS A 7 23.47 37.37 10.03
CA LYS A 7 23.53 36.14 10.83
C LYS A 7 24.73 36.17 11.77
N GLU A 8 24.67 35.42 12.86
CA GLU A 8 25.80 35.29 13.78
C GLU A 8 26.96 34.54 13.12
N LYS A 9 28.19 34.93 13.43
CA LYS A 9 29.40 34.25 12.92
C LYS A 9 29.52 32.81 13.44
N SER A 10 29.00 32.52 14.63
CA SER A 10 28.92 31.16 15.13
C SER A 10 27.72 30.45 14.47
N ARG A 11 27.97 29.46 13.63
CA ARG A 11 26.88 28.60 13.12
C ARG A 11 26.39 27.72 14.28
N GLN A 12 25.41 28.19 15.05
CA GLN A 12 24.70 27.33 15.98
C GLN A 12 23.71 26.46 15.17
N ASN A 13 24.00 25.17 15.05
CA ASN A 13 23.05 24.20 14.53
C ASN A 13 22.03 23.91 15.64
N TYR A 14 20.93 24.67 15.67
CA TYR A 14 19.84 24.41 16.60
C TYR A 14 19.21 23.04 16.31
N SER A 15 19.01 22.25 17.36
CA SER A 15 18.17 21.06 17.31
C SER A 15 16.71 21.43 17.02
N LYS A 16 15.93 20.47 16.50
CA LYS A 16 14.50 20.68 16.20
C LYS A 16 13.72 21.21 17.42
N HIS A 17 14.07 20.77 18.63
CA HIS A 17 13.42 21.19 19.86
C HIS A 17 13.77 22.63 20.25
N GLU A 18 15.03 23.04 20.02
CA GLU A 18 15.47 24.43 20.26
C GLU A 18 14.82 25.39 19.26
N LEU A 19 14.69 24.99 18.00
CA LEU A 19 13.95 25.78 17.00
C LEU A 19 12.48 25.95 17.42
N MET A 20 11.80 24.88 17.84
CA MET A 20 10.42 24.98 18.30
C MET A 20 10.26 25.79 19.59
N ALA A 21 11.22 25.72 20.51
CA ALA A 21 11.24 26.57 21.70
C ALA A 21 11.39 28.05 21.31
N LYS A 22 12.27 28.35 20.35
CA LYS A 22 12.43 29.70 19.79
C LYS A 22 11.19 30.18 19.05
N GLU A 23 10.51 29.33 18.29
CA GLU A 23 9.24 29.67 17.62
C GLU A 23 8.10 29.91 18.63
N ALA A 24 8.05 29.14 19.73
CA ALA A 24 7.09 29.36 20.80
C ALA A 24 7.36 30.69 21.53
N LEU A 25 8.63 31.01 21.78
CA LEU A 25 9.04 32.29 22.36
C LEU A 25 8.84 33.46 21.41
N SER A 26 9.06 33.31 20.10
CA SER A 26 8.81 34.38 19.12
C SER A 26 7.31 34.64 18.89
N ALA A 27 6.45 33.72 19.33
CA ALA A 27 5.03 33.98 19.44
C ALA A 27 4.69 34.88 20.64
N SER A 28 5.55 34.92 21.67
CA SER A 28 5.38 35.72 22.90
C SER A 28 6.20 37.01 22.93
N GLU A 29 7.39 37.01 22.35
CA GLU A 29 8.29 38.15 22.19
C GLU A 29 7.99 38.88 20.87
N ALA A 30 8.56 40.06 20.67
CA ALA A 30 8.44 40.77 19.40
C ALA A 30 8.91 39.84 18.25
N MET A 31 8.34 39.99 17.05
CA MET A 31 8.68 39.22 15.84
C MET A 31 10.15 39.41 15.37
N PHE A 32 10.99 40.01 16.20
CA PHE A 32 12.36 40.40 15.96
C PHE A 32 13.25 39.88 17.09
N ASP A 33 14.18 38.99 16.74
CA ASP A 33 15.21 38.43 17.64
C ASP A 33 16.55 39.12 17.31
N PRO A 34 17.02 40.08 18.14
CA PRO A 34 18.27 40.79 17.88
C PRO A 34 19.46 39.85 18.01
N LEU A 35 20.41 39.96 17.08
CA LEU A 35 21.67 39.22 17.14
C LEU A 35 22.52 39.75 18.31
N GLU A 36 22.94 38.85 19.21
CA GLU A 36 23.75 39.17 20.39
C GLU A 36 25.27 39.09 20.08
N GLU A 37 25.65 38.31 19.06
CA GLU A 37 27.03 38.05 18.66
C GLU A 37 27.50 38.89 17.45
N PRO A 38 28.83 38.95 17.16
CA PRO A 38 29.35 39.60 15.96
C PRO A 38 28.70 39.05 14.69
N SER A 39 28.00 39.92 13.98
CA SER A 39 27.26 39.56 12.77
C SER A 39 28.16 39.40 11.54
N GLU A 40 27.81 38.47 10.66
CA GLU A 40 28.21 38.43 9.26
C GLU A 40 26.97 38.52 8.35
N HIS A 41 27.18 38.77 7.05
CA HIS A 41 26.08 38.73 6.09
C HIS A 41 26.12 37.48 5.23
N GLY A 42 24.96 37.10 4.73
CA GLY A 42 24.84 36.01 3.78
C GLY A 42 23.53 36.05 3.02
N PHE A 43 23.29 34.97 2.29
CA PHE A 43 22.10 34.77 1.49
C PHE A 43 21.47 33.45 1.88
N LEU A 44 20.15 33.48 2.06
CA LEU A 44 19.36 32.29 2.27
C LEU A 44 18.35 32.15 1.15
N GLU A 45 18.24 30.94 0.63
CA GLU A 45 17.09 30.57 -0.18
C GLU A 45 15.98 30.09 0.74
N ILE A 46 14.88 30.83 0.76
CA ILE A 46 13.70 30.52 1.57
C ILE A 46 12.51 30.21 0.67
N ALA A 47 11.75 29.19 1.07
CA ALA A 47 10.44 28.89 0.50
C ALA A 47 9.39 29.80 1.16
N PHE A 48 8.32 30.13 0.42
CA PHE A 48 7.24 30.99 0.94
C PHE A 48 6.64 30.48 2.26
N LYS A 49 6.60 29.15 2.47
CA LYS A 49 6.12 28.53 3.70
C LYS A 49 6.97 28.83 4.96
N HIS A 50 8.17 29.40 4.79
CA HIS A 50 9.05 29.80 5.90
C HIS A 50 8.95 31.29 6.23
N ILE A 51 8.07 32.05 5.55
CA ILE A 51 7.85 33.48 5.83
C ILE A 51 6.73 33.59 6.87
N ALA A 52 7.06 34.02 8.08
CA ALA A 52 6.10 34.15 9.18
C ALA A 52 5.36 35.49 9.21
N ALA A 53 5.99 36.56 8.71
CA ALA A 53 5.43 37.91 8.64
C ALA A 53 6.19 38.76 7.59
N ILE A 54 5.56 39.82 7.10
CA ILE A 54 6.16 40.85 6.25
C ILE A 54 5.99 42.19 6.96
N THR A 55 7.05 42.99 7.07
CA THR A 55 7.00 44.29 7.74
C THR A 55 6.67 45.43 6.77
N GLU A 56 6.14 46.53 7.29
CA GLU A 56 5.85 47.75 6.53
C GLU A 56 7.11 48.55 6.15
N ARG A 57 8.26 48.24 6.78
CA ARG A 57 9.48 49.04 6.63
C ARG A 57 10.13 48.80 5.27
N VAL A 58 10.20 49.87 4.47
CA VAL A 58 10.90 49.87 3.18
C VAL A 58 12.30 50.47 3.34
N VAL A 59 13.33 49.66 3.08
CA VAL A 59 14.72 50.12 3.07
C VAL A 59 15.05 50.71 1.70
N LYS A 60 15.41 52.00 1.66
CA LYS A 60 15.74 52.73 0.43
C LYS A 60 17.16 52.39 -0.04
N ILE A 61 17.29 51.32 -0.81
CA ILE A 61 18.56 50.87 -1.42
C ILE A 61 18.38 50.52 -2.90
N ASP A 62 19.48 50.48 -3.63
CA ASP A 62 19.54 49.96 -5.00
C ASP A 62 19.65 48.42 -4.97
N GLY A 63 18.50 47.76 -4.94
CA GLY A 63 18.40 46.30 -4.82
C GLY A 63 19.03 45.54 -5.99
N ASP A 64 18.95 46.06 -7.21
CA ASP A 64 19.54 45.44 -8.39
C ASP A 64 21.07 45.44 -8.29
N LYS A 65 21.68 46.56 -7.88
CA LYS A 65 23.14 46.60 -7.63
C LYS A 65 23.59 45.67 -6.52
N VAL A 66 22.78 45.51 -5.47
CA VAL A 66 23.05 44.53 -4.41
C VAL A 66 23.07 43.12 -5.00
N ILE A 67 22.01 42.73 -5.73
CA ILE A 67 21.89 41.42 -6.37
C ILE A 67 23.05 41.16 -7.36
N ASP A 68 23.41 42.14 -8.18
CA ASP A 68 24.49 42.01 -9.15
C ASP A 68 25.87 41.89 -8.49
N ASN A 69 26.12 42.64 -7.41
CA ASN A 69 27.35 42.47 -6.64
C ASN A 69 27.46 41.05 -6.05
N ILE A 70 26.35 40.49 -5.59
CA ILE A 70 26.29 39.14 -5.03
C ILE A 70 26.58 38.10 -6.11
N LYS A 71 25.88 38.17 -7.25
CA LYS A 71 26.11 37.28 -8.40
C LYS A 71 27.56 37.36 -8.86
N LYS A 72 28.15 38.56 -8.91
CA LYS A 72 29.56 38.75 -9.27
C LYS A 72 30.48 38.01 -8.29
N ARG A 73 30.27 38.14 -6.98
CA ARG A 73 31.12 37.52 -5.95
C ARG A 73 30.93 36.01 -5.81
N GLN A 74 29.90 35.42 -6.44
CA GLN A 74 29.78 33.96 -6.58
C GLN A 74 30.72 33.39 -7.66
N ILE A 75 31.25 34.23 -8.56
CA ILE A 75 32.22 33.82 -9.57
C ILE A 75 33.59 33.66 -8.87
N PRO A 76 34.30 32.52 -9.00
CA PRO A 76 35.53 32.24 -8.25
C PRO A 76 36.61 33.34 -8.33
N ARG A 77 36.71 34.01 -9.48
CA ARG A 77 37.67 35.10 -9.71
C ARG A 77 37.39 36.37 -8.89
N PHE A 78 36.13 36.64 -8.55
CA PHE A 78 35.70 37.86 -7.87
C PHE A 78 35.24 37.59 -6.42
N LYS A 79 35.51 36.40 -5.89
CA LYS A 79 35.07 35.97 -4.56
C LYS A 79 35.55 36.91 -3.46
N ASP A 80 36.81 37.33 -3.56
CA ASP A 80 37.49 38.17 -2.58
C ASP A 80 37.37 39.68 -2.89
N ASP A 81 36.60 40.06 -3.92
CA ASP A 81 36.28 41.46 -4.18
C ASP A 81 35.55 42.05 -2.94
N PRO A 82 35.86 43.31 -2.54
CA PRO A 82 35.15 43.95 -1.45
C PRO A 82 33.66 44.14 -1.78
N PRO A 83 32.77 44.16 -0.76
CA PRO A 83 31.36 44.49 -0.97
C PRO A 83 31.22 45.86 -1.65
N SER A 84 30.27 45.98 -2.59
CA SER A 84 29.97 47.28 -3.20
C SER A 84 29.40 48.27 -2.17
N GLN A 85 29.44 49.56 -2.50
CA GLN A 85 28.84 50.61 -1.68
C GLN A 85 27.35 50.34 -1.36
N SER A 86 26.57 49.86 -2.33
CA SER A 86 25.15 49.50 -2.12
C SER A 86 24.96 48.36 -1.10
N VAL A 87 25.89 47.40 -1.05
CA VAL A 87 25.88 46.33 -0.03
C VAL A 87 26.28 46.87 1.34
N MET A 88 27.25 47.79 1.40
CA MET A 88 27.67 48.44 2.65
C MET A 88 26.56 49.33 3.24
N GLU A 89 25.80 50.02 2.39
CA GLU A 89 24.63 50.81 2.79
C GLU A 89 23.51 49.92 3.37
N LEU A 90 23.21 48.79 2.70
CA LEU A 90 22.26 47.79 3.22
C LEU A 90 22.71 47.21 4.56
N LEU A 91 23.99 46.83 4.68
CA LEU A 91 24.59 46.31 5.91
C LEU A 91 24.42 47.28 7.08
N LYS A 92 24.71 48.57 6.85
CA LYS A 92 24.59 49.60 7.87
C LYS A 92 23.14 49.75 8.35
N GLU A 93 22.17 49.70 7.44
CA GLU A 93 20.76 49.78 7.80
C GLU A 93 20.26 48.55 8.55
N MET A 94 20.71 47.35 8.17
CA MET A 94 20.38 46.10 8.87
C MET A 94 21.03 46.04 10.27
N GLN A 95 22.25 46.54 10.43
CA GLN A 95 22.89 46.63 11.74
C GLN A 95 22.17 47.62 12.64
N ARG A 96 21.78 48.79 12.13
CA ARG A 96 20.98 49.75 12.88
C ARG A 96 19.65 49.16 13.34
N LEU A 97 19.01 48.36 12.48
CA LEU A 97 17.81 47.61 12.81
C LEU A 97 18.04 46.62 13.96
N ASN A 98 19.14 45.87 13.89
CA ASN A 98 19.56 44.93 14.94
C ASN A 98 19.80 45.63 16.28
N GLU A 99 20.56 46.73 16.26
CA GLU A 99 20.87 47.53 17.45
C GLU A 99 19.62 48.16 18.08
N SER A 100 18.63 48.53 17.26
CA SER A 100 17.34 49.05 17.74
C SER A 100 16.41 47.96 18.27
N GLY A 101 16.82 46.68 18.29
CA GLY A 101 15.95 45.58 18.73
C GLY A 101 14.66 45.45 17.93
N GLY A 102 14.63 45.98 16.70
CA GLY A 102 13.42 46.00 15.88
C GLY A 102 12.34 46.99 16.35
N GLU A 103 12.70 48.05 17.09
CA GLU A 103 11.77 49.11 17.48
C GLU A 103 10.96 49.64 16.29
N ASN A 104 9.64 49.72 16.47
CA ASN A 104 8.65 50.20 15.47
C ASN A 104 8.55 49.35 14.18
N LEU A 105 8.87 48.06 14.21
CA LEU A 105 8.59 47.15 13.09
C LEU A 105 7.14 46.64 13.12
N ALA A 106 6.23 47.40 12.50
CA ALA A 106 4.87 46.94 12.24
C ALA A 106 4.86 45.88 11.13
N CYS A 107 4.06 44.83 11.33
CA CYS A 107 3.81 43.77 10.34
C CYS A 107 2.53 44.08 9.55
N LEU A 108 2.59 43.86 8.23
CA LEU A 108 1.43 43.95 7.35
C LEU A 108 0.36 42.93 7.76
N ASP A 109 -0.88 43.38 7.84
CA ASP A 109 -2.06 42.56 7.99
C ASP A 109 -2.39 41.89 6.63
N PRO A 110 -2.36 40.55 6.55
CA PRO A 110 -2.62 39.87 5.29
C PRO A 110 -4.04 40.12 4.72
N LEU A 111 -5.02 40.43 5.56
CA LEU A 111 -6.41 40.67 5.16
C LEU A 111 -6.64 42.13 4.77
N ASN A 112 -6.10 43.07 5.55
CA ASN A 112 -6.34 44.50 5.35
C ASN A 112 -5.34 45.13 4.38
N ASP A 113 -4.05 44.84 4.52
CA ASP A 113 -2.99 45.50 3.76
C ASP A 113 -2.64 44.76 2.47
N LEU A 114 -2.65 43.42 2.50
CA LEU A 114 -2.39 42.59 1.31
C LEU A 114 -3.67 42.19 0.54
N GLY A 115 -4.86 42.51 1.08
CA GLY A 115 -6.13 42.30 0.42
C GLY A 115 -6.50 40.83 0.20
N ILE A 116 -6.02 39.89 1.03
CA ILE A 116 -6.35 38.46 0.90
C ILE A 116 -7.82 38.23 1.29
N ARG A 117 -8.61 37.71 0.34
CA ARG A 117 -10.07 37.46 0.51
C ARG A 117 -10.49 36.00 0.37
N GLU A 118 -9.56 35.09 0.07
CA GLU A 118 -9.87 33.67 -0.08
C GLU A 118 -10.37 33.08 1.25
N ILE A 119 -11.54 32.40 1.22
CA ILE A 119 -12.22 31.89 2.41
C ILE A 119 -11.30 30.99 3.27
N ALA A 120 -10.55 30.08 2.64
CA ALA A 120 -9.63 29.19 3.33
C ALA A 120 -8.49 29.97 4.01
N ALA A 121 -7.90 30.93 3.31
CA ALA A 121 -6.83 31.78 3.83
C ALA A 121 -7.32 32.65 5.00
N VAL A 122 -8.50 33.29 4.87
CA VAL A 122 -9.12 34.09 5.93
C VAL A 122 -9.36 33.26 7.19
N SER A 123 -9.90 32.05 7.04
CA SER A 123 -10.13 31.13 8.16
C SER A 123 -8.83 30.71 8.85
N ASN A 124 -7.79 30.39 8.08
CA ASN A 124 -6.48 30.01 8.60
C ASN A 124 -5.80 31.18 9.35
N ILE A 125 -5.85 32.40 8.80
CA ILE A 125 -5.31 33.60 9.44
C ILE A 125 -6.03 33.90 10.76
N HIS A 126 -7.36 33.82 10.77
CA HIS A 126 -8.15 34.00 11.97
C HIS A 126 -7.79 32.97 13.05
N ARG A 127 -7.71 31.68 12.67
CA ARG A 127 -7.30 30.59 13.57
C ARG A 127 -5.88 30.81 14.11
N MET A 128 -4.93 31.19 13.26
CA MET A 128 -3.56 31.50 13.66
C MET A 128 -3.52 32.63 14.70
N ASN A 129 -4.28 33.71 14.47
CA ASN A 129 -4.34 34.84 15.41
C ASN A 129 -4.95 34.45 16.77
N ILE A 130 -5.98 33.61 16.79
CA ILE A 130 -6.53 33.06 18.04
C ILE A 130 -5.45 32.24 18.78
N LEU A 131 -4.73 31.38 18.05
CA LEU A 131 -3.69 30.53 18.65
C LEU A 131 -2.51 31.35 19.18
N ARG A 132 -2.07 32.38 18.45
CA ARG A 132 -1.04 33.33 18.94
C ARG A 132 -1.47 34.01 20.23
N LYS A 133 -2.69 34.56 20.28
CA LYS A 133 -3.21 35.20 21.50
C LYS A 133 -3.20 34.24 22.70
N LYS A 134 -3.74 33.02 22.49
CA LYS A 134 -3.73 31.99 23.53
C LYS A 134 -2.33 31.58 23.95
N ALA A 135 -1.37 31.55 23.02
CA ALA A 135 0.02 31.21 23.31
C ALA A 135 0.63 32.28 24.23
N VAL A 136 0.50 33.57 23.90
CA VAL A 136 1.01 34.70 24.71
C VAL A 136 0.40 34.73 26.11
N GLU A 137 -0.87 34.36 26.25
CA GLU A 137 -1.57 34.31 27.54
C GLU A 137 -1.14 33.13 28.44
N MET A 138 -0.26 32.22 27.96
CA MET A 138 0.14 31.07 28.74
C MET A 138 1.12 31.45 29.87
N PRO A 139 0.83 31.10 31.14
CA PRO A 139 1.70 31.44 32.28
C PRO A 139 3.11 30.84 32.22
N CYS A 140 3.33 29.83 31.36
CA CYS A 140 4.64 29.23 31.21
C CYS A 140 5.66 30.18 30.55
N LEU A 141 5.20 31.16 29.77
CA LEU A 141 6.08 32.12 29.10
C LEU A 141 6.74 33.10 30.08
N ASP A 142 6.12 33.34 31.23
CA ASP A 142 6.69 34.14 32.33
C ASP A 142 7.81 33.39 33.09
N CYS A 143 8.08 32.13 32.73
CA CYS A 143 9.11 31.32 33.38
C CYS A 143 10.51 31.74 32.95
N THR A 144 11.35 32.14 33.91
CA THR A 144 12.77 32.48 33.69
C THR A 144 13.60 31.33 33.09
N GLN A 145 13.15 30.09 33.26
CA GLN A 145 13.76 28.87 32.72
C GLN A 145 12.91 28.22 31.63
N PHE A 146 12.07 28.99 30.92
CA PHE A 146 11.15 28.46 29.91
C PHE A 146 11.84 27.55 28.89
N LYS A 147 12.99 27.97 28.35
CA LYS A 147 13.75 27.20 27.35
C LYS A 147 14.10 25.79 27.85
N GLU A 148 14.55 25.66 29.11
CA GLU A 148 14.92 24.38 29.72
C GLU A 148 13.68 23.51 29.98
N HIS A 149 12.64 24.08 30.60
CA HIS A 149 11.40 23.37 30.90
C HIS A 149 10.65 22.93 29.64
N PHE A 150 10.59 23.78 28.61
CA PHE A 150 10.00 23.45 27.32
C PHE A 150 10.73 22.29 26.67
N ASN A 151 12.07 22.32 26.64
CA ASN A 151 12.87 21.24 26.05
C ASN A 151 12.63 19.90 26.78
N MET A 152 12.58 19.92 28.12
CA MET A 152 12.27 18.73 28.92
C MET A 152 10.87 18.19 28.62
N MET A 153 9.85 19.04 28.56
CA MET A 153 8.47 18.62 28.29
C MET A 153 8.27 18.16 26.86
N TYR A 154 8.89 18.82 25.89
CA TYR A 154 8.86 18.41 24.49
C TYR A 154 9.48 17.02 24.32
N LYS A 155 10.66 16.77 24.90
CA LYS A 155 11.30 15.45 24.88
C LYS A 155 10.37 14.38 25.47
N LYS A 156 9.73 14.68 26.61
CA LYS A 156 8.78 13.77 27.25
C LYS A 156 7.56 13.48 26.37
N LEU A 157 7.00 14.50 25.70
CA LEU A 157 5.87 14.34 24.78
C LEU A 157 6.25 13.44 23.60
N HIS A 158 7.37 13.72 22.96
CA HIS A 158 7.86 12.93 21.83
C HIS A 158 8.14 11.46 22.22
N LEU A 159 8.74 11.23 23.39
CA LEU A 159 8.94 9.87 23.90
C LEU A 159 7.62 9.15 24.16
N ARG A 160 6.58 9.85 24.63
CA ARG A 160 5.24 9.27 24.81
C ARG A 160 4.57 8.91 23.49
N GLU A 161 4.66 9.79 22.50
CA GLU A 161 4.16 9.50 21.14
C GLU A 161 4.86 8.27 20.56
N GLU A 162 6.18 8.20 20.71
CA GLU A 162 6.98 7.07 20.22
C GLU A 162 6.63 5.76 20.94
N ILE A 163 6.44 5.79 22.27
CA ILE A 163 5.94 4.63 23.02
C ILE A 163 4.56 4.21 22.50
N GLY A 164 3.66 5.17 22.24
CA GLY A 164 2.33 4.88 21.68
C GLY A 164 2.43 4.19 20.32
N ARG A 165 3.30 4.71 19.44
CA ARG A 165 3.57 4.15 18.11
C ARG A 165 4.14 2.73 18.19
N LEU A 166 5.14 2.51 19.04
CA LEU A 166 5.77 1.21 19.23
C LEU A 166 4.79 0.18 19.80
N LYS A 167 3.97 0.58 20.79
CA LYS A 167 2.90 -0.27 21.33
C LYS A 167 1.92 -0.69 20.25
N PHE A 168 1.50 0.23 19.39
CA PHE A 168 0.63 -0.09 18.26
C PHE A 168 1.30 -1.08 17.31
N LEU A 169 2.56 -0.85 16.92
CA LEU A 169 3.27 -1.78 16.02
C LEU A 169 3.47 -3.19 16.58
N MET A 170 3.53 -3.32 17.91
CA MET A 170 3.61 -4.62 18.58
C MET A 170 2.25 -5.28 18.82
N SER A 171 1.15 -4.58 18.51
CA SER A 171 -0.21 -5.07 18.76
C SER A 171 -0.70 -5.97 17.63
N GLU A 172 -1.66 -6.86 17.92
CA GLU A 172 -2.27 -7.72 16.90
C GLU A 172 -3.04 -6.89 15.87
N GLU A 173 -3.50 -5.70 16.25
CA GLU A 173 -4.17 -4.74 15.40
C GLU A 173 -3.27 -4.17 14.30
N ALA A 174 -1.94 -4.20 14.47
CA ALA A 174 -0.99 -3.87 13.41
C ALA A 174 -0.82 -5.02 12.39
N LEU A 175 -1.24 -6.24 12.73
CA LEU A 175 -1.23 -7.37 11.81
C LEU A 175 -2.45 -7.28 10.90
N GLN A 176 -2.30 -6.58 9.76
CA GLN A 176 -3.37 -6.36 8.79
C GLN A 176 -4.11 -7.64 8.35
N LEU A 177 -3.45 -8.80 8.39
CA LEU A 177 -3.99 -10.09 7.99
C LEU A 177 -4.56 -10.93 9.14
N HIS A 178 -4.40 -10.51 10.40
CA HIS A 178 -4.85 -11.31 11.55
C HIS A 178 -6.38 -11.56 11.57
N PRO A 179 -7.24 -10.57 11.27
CA PRO A 179 -8.68 -10.81 11.21
C PRO A 179 -9.07 -11.84 10.13
N GLU A 180 -8.48 -11.73 8.95
CA GLU A 180 -8.75 -12.67 7.85
C GLU A 180 -8.24 -14.08 8.16
N TYR A 181 -7.08 -14.19 8.81
CA TYR A 181 -6.55 -15.48 9.29
C TYR A 181 -7.54 -16.17 10.23
N GLN A 182 -8.09 -15.45 11.22
CA GLN A 182 -9.09 -16.01 12.14
C GLN A 182 -10.37 -16.46 11.41
N MET A 183 -10.83 -15.66 10.44
CA MET A 183 -11.98 -16.03 9.60
C MET A 183 -11.72 -17.32 8.82
N ARG A 184 -10.54 -17.47 8.20
CA ARG A 184 -10.15 -18.68 7.46
C ARG A 184 -10.03 -19.91 8.38
N ILE A 185 -9.48 -19.75 9.59
CA ILE A 185 -9.47 -20.82 10.59
C ILE A 185 -10.90 -21.25 10.94
N GLN A 186 -11.83 -20.30 11.10
CA GLN A 186 -13.22 -20.60 11.38
C GLN A 186 -13.90 -21.36 10.23
N VAL A 187 -13.60 -21.02 8.98
CA VAL A 187 -14.08 -21.78 7.81
C VAL A 187 -13.59 -23.22 7.85
N LEU A 188 -12.29 -23.43 8.09
CA LEU A 188 -11.69 -24.77 8.17
C LEU A 188 -12.27 -25.61 9.31
N LYS A 189 -12.57 -24.98 10.46
CA LYS A 189 -13.28 -25.64 11.56
C LYS A 189 -14.71 -26.01 11.19
N THR A 190 -15.45 -25.08 10.60
CA THR A 190 -16.86 -25.27 10.22
C THR A 190 -17.03 -26.38 9.17
N LEU A 191 -16.10 -26.46 8.21
CA LEU A 191 -16.09 -27.53 7.19
C LEU A 191 -15.44 -28.85 7.67
N GLY A 192 -14.90 -28.88 8.90
CA GLY A 192 -14.32 -30.08 9.51
C GLY A 192 -12.92 -30.46 9.02
N TYR A 193 -12.16 -29.53 8.46
CA TYR A 193 -10.74 -29.74 8.11
C TYR A 193 -9.83 -29.67 9.35
N ILE A 194 -10.24 -28.92 10.36
CA ILE A 194 -9.51 -28.70 11.61
C ILE A 194 -10.48 -28.85 12.79
N GLU A 195 -10.06 -29.47 13.88
CA GLU A 195 -10.82 -29.57 15.13
C GLU A 195 -10.75 -28.29 15.97
N GLU A 196 -11.58 -28.18 17.01
CA GLU A 196 -11.59 -26.99 17.87
C GLU A 196 -10.25 -26.69 18.56
N ASN A 197 -9.47 -27.74 18.85
CA ASN A 197 -8.12 -27.67 19.42
C ASN A 197 -7.02 -27.40 18.37
N ASN A 198 -7.39 -27.05 17.14
CA ASN A 198 -6.51 -26.83 16.00
C ASN A 198 -5.75 -28.08 15.49
N THR A 199 -6.27 -29.28 15.75
CA THR A 199 -5.73 -30.53 15.18
C THR A 199 -6.29 -30.77 13.78
N VAL A 200 -5.43 -31.14 12.84
CA VAL A 200 -5.81 -31.41 11.44
C VAL A 200 -6.52 -32.76 11.32
N THR A 201 -7.72 -32.78 10.72
CA THR A 201 -8.51 -34.00 10.52
C THR A 201 -8.03 -34.81 9.31
N LEU A 202 -8.63 -35.97 9.04
CA LEU A 202 -8.37 -36.70 7.80
C LEU A 202 -8.73 -35.86 6.57
N LYS A 203 -9.87 -35.14 6.61
CA LYS A 203 -10.31 -34.20 5.57
C LYS A 203 -9.29 -33.08 5.37
N GLY A 204 -8.74 -32.55 6.47
CA GLY A 204 -7.59 -31.65 6.48
C GLY A 204 -6.37 -32.19 5.72
N ARG A 205 -5.94 -33.41 6.06
CA ARG A 205 -4.78 -34.05 5.40
C ARG A 205 -5.00 -34.32 3.92
N VAL A 206 -6.22 -34.67 3.52
CA VAL A 206 -6.59 -34.85 2.12
C VAL A 206 -6.46 -33.53 1.35
N ALA A 207 -6.94 -32.42 1.91
CA ALA A 207 -6.78 -31.09 1.29
C ALA A 207 -5.32 -30.68 1.12
N CYS A 208 -4.43 -31.07 2.04
CA CYS A 208 -3.00 -30.77 1.94
C CYS A 208 -2.31 -31.42 0.73
N GLU A 209 -2.92 -32.42 0.08
CA GLU A 209 -2.38 -33.02 -1.15
C GLU A 209 -2.74 -32.24 -2.41
N MET A 210 -3.62 -31.23 -2.31
CA MET A 210 -4.07 -30.45 -3.45
C MET A 210 -3.18 -29.23 -3.66
N GLY A 211 -2.73 -28.99 -4.90
CA GLY A 211 -1.94 -27.80 -5.22
C GLY A 211 -2.74 -26.50 -5.38
N ASN A 212 -4.04 -26.59 -5.71
CA ASN A 212 -4.95 -25.44 -5.88
C ASN A 212 -6.40 -25.86 -5.61
N HIS A 213 -7.27 -24.91 -5.26
CA HIS A 213 -8.71 -25.13 -5.02
C HIS A 213 -8.97 -26.31 -4.07
N GLU A 214 -8.19 -26.36 -2.99
CA GLU A 214 -8.04 -27.49 -2.07
C GLU A 214 -9.38 -27.88 -1.42
N LEU A 215 -10.16 -26.88 -1.01
CA LEU A 215 -11.50 -27.09 -0.44
C LEU A 215 -12.43 -27.71 -1.49
N MET A 216 -12.52 -27.10 -2.67
CA MET A 216 -13.43 -27.54 -3.73
C MET A 216 -13.16 -28.99 -4.15
N ILE A 217 -11.89 -29.32 -4.44
CA ILE A 217 -11.52 -30.67 -4.85
C ILE A 217 -11.82 -31.68 -3.74
N THR A 218 -11.47 -31.34 -2.49
CA THR A 218 -11.68 -32.25 -1.36
C THR A 218 -13.16 -32.51 -1.10
N GLU A 219 -14.02 -31.49 -1.15
CA GLU A 219 -15.47 -31.68 -1.01
C GLU A 219 -16.03 -32.55 -2.14
N LEU A 220 -15.63 -32.32 -3.39
CA LEU A 220 -16.07 -33.14 -4.54
C LEU A 220 -15.70 -34.62 -4.38
N VAL A 221 -14.49 -34.89 -3.87
CA VAL A 221 -14.01 -36.25 -3.60
C VAL A 221 -14.80 -36.89 -2.46
N LEU A 222 -14.96 -36.20 -1.33
CA LEU A 222 -15.63 -36.75 -0.14
C LEU A 222 -17.14 -36.89 -0.30
N GLU A 223 -17.77 -36.06 -1.14
CA GLU A 223 -19.17 -36.22 -1.55
C GLU A 223 -19.37 -37.25 -2.65
N ASN A 224 -18.29 -37.93 -3.06
CA ASN A 224 -18.31 -39.04 -3.99
C ASN A 224 -18.87 -38.69 -5.39
N VAL A 225 -18.66 -37.45 -5.84
CA VAL A 225 -19.17 -36.95 -7.15
C VAL A 225 -18.62 -37.76 -8.33
N PHE A 226 -17.43 -38.35 -8.18
CA PHE A 226 -16.73 -39.07 -9.25
C PHE A 226 -17.00 -40.58 -9.29
N ALA A 227 -17.71 -41.17 -8.31
CA ALA A 227 -17.87 -42.62 -8.21
C ALA A 227 -18.60 -43.28 -9.39
N GLU A 228 -19.61 -42.62 -9.95
CA GLU A 228 -20.38 -43.18 -11.07
C GLU A 228 -20.00 -42.56 -12.43
N SER A 229 -19.16 -41.52 -12.42
CA SER A 229 -18.78 -40.81 -13.62
C SER A 229 -17.69 -41.55 -14.41
N PRO A 230 -17.80 -41.64 -15.75
CA PRO A 230 -16.71 -42.03 -16.63
C PRO A 230 -15.51 -41.07 -16.54
N VAL A 231 -14.31 -41.56 -16.85
CA VAL A 231 -13.07 -40.78 -16.75
C VAL A 231 -13.09 -39.53 -17.63
N GLU A 232 -13.75 -39.58 -18.78
CA GLU A 232 -13.87 -38.48 -19.71
C GLU A 232 -14.73 -37.35 -19.13
N ILE A 233 -15.82 -37.71 -18.44
CA ILE A 233 -16.68 -36.75 -17.72
C ILE A 233 -15.89 -36.12 -16.58
N ILE A 234 -15.15 -36.92 -15.81
CA ILE A 234 -14.29 -36.43 -14.72
C ILE A 234 -13.26 -35.43 -15.25
N SER A 235 -12.54 -35.76 -16.32
CA SER A 235 -11.57 -34.87 -16.96
C SER A 235 -12.21 -33.56 -17.43
N GLY A 236 -13.38 -33.64 -18.08
CA GLY A 236 -14.12 -32.47 -18.53
C GLY A 236 -14.52 -31.55 -17.37
N LEU A 237 -15.04 -32.10 -16.28
CA LEU A 237 -15.47 -31.33 -15.10
C LEU A 237 -14.28 -30.70 -14.36
N LEU A 238 -13.22 -31.47 -14.10
CA LEU A 238 -12.04 -30.98 -13.38
C LEU A 238 -11.25 -29.93 -14.17
N SER A 239 -11.42 -29.85 -15.49
CA SER A 239 -10.84 -28.75 -16.29
C SER A 239 -11.31 -27.37 -15.82
N SER A 240 -12.50 -27.29 -15.21
CA SER A 240 -13.04 -26.03 -14.67
C SER A 240 -12.25 -25.43 -13.52
N LEU A 241 -11.42 -26.23 -12.84
CA LEU A 241 -10.56 -25.80 -11.75
C LEU A 241 -9.25 -25.18 -12.23
N VAL A 242 -8.88 -25.36 -13.51
CA VAL A 242 -7.58 -24.93 -14.05
C VAL A 242 -7.69 -23.98 -15.23
N PHE A 243 -8.84 -23.94 -15.89
CA PHE A 243 -9.13 -23.01 -16.96
C PHE A 243 -9.45 -21.61 -16.40
N GLN A 244 -8.72 -20.59 -16.87
CA GLN A 244 -8.79 -19.23 -16.31
C GLN A 244 -9.14 -18.16 -17.35
N ASP A 245 -9.28 -18.53 -18.64
CA ASP A 245 -9.58 -17.54 -19.68
C ASP A 245 -11.08 -17.24 -19.69
N ARG A 246 -11.44 -15.96 -19.62
CA ARG A 246 -12.85 -15.50 -19.59
C ARG A 246 -13.44 -15.33 -20.97
N ASN A 247 -12.60 -15.35 -22.01
CA ASN A 247 -13.03 -15.23 -23.39
C ASN A 247 -13.06 -16.63 -24.03
N SER A 248 -14.15 -17.34 -23.84
CA SER A 248 -14.41 -18.61 -24.52
C SER A 248 -15.87 -18.68 -24.94
N SER A 249 -16.12 -19.25 -26.12
CA SER A 249 -17.44 -19.67 -26.55
C SER A 249 -18.08 -20.62 -25.52
N ASP A 250 -19.41 -20.55 -25.38
CA ASP A 250 -20.14 -21.47 -24.52
C ASP A 250 -20.00 -22.91 -25.04
N PRO A 251 -19.63 -23.88 -24.18
CA PRO A 251 -19.47 -25.27 -24.58
C PRO A 251 -20.81 -25.98 -24.81
N GLU A 252 -20.85 -26.92 -25.75
CA GLU A 252 -21.99 -27.81 -25.96
C GLU A 252 -21.91 -29.01 -25.01
N LEU A 253 -22.55 -28.89 -23.85
CA LEU A 253 -22.49 -29.90 -22.79
C LEU A 253 -23.55 -31.00 -22.96
N THR A 254 -23.11 -32.25 -22.85
CA THR A 254 -24.02 -33.42 -22.78
C THR A 254 -24.86 -33.39 -21.49
N PRO A 255 -26.00 -34.12 -21.42
CA PRO A 255 -26.81 -34.19 -20.21
C PRO A 255 -26.03 -34.66 -18.96
N GLU A 256 -25.06 -35.55 -19.14
CA GLU A 256 -24.17 -36.04 -18.07
C GLU A 256 -23.21 -34.94 -17.58
N LEU A 257 -22.60 -34.18 -18.50
CA LEU A 257 -21.76 -33.04 -18.14
C LEU A 257 -22.58 -31.97 -17.44
N LEU A 258 -23.78 -31.65 -17.92
CA LEU A 258 -24.69 -30.69 -17.28
C LEU A 258 -25.05 -31.11 -15.85
N LYS A 259 -25.27 -32.42 -15.60
CA LYS A 259 -25.51 -32.96 -14.26
C LYS A 259 -24.28 -32.71 -13.36
N GLY A 260 -23.08 -33.03 -13.85
CA GLY A 260 -21.84 -32.80 -13.11
C GLY A 260 -21.57 -31.32 -12.82
N VAL A 261 -21.79 -30.43 -13.79
CA VAL A 261 -21.64 -28.97 -13.62
C VAL A 261 -22.57 -28.44 -12.53
N LYS A 262 -23.82 -28.94 -12.48
CA LYS A 262 -24.76 -28.57 -11.40
C LYS A 262 -24.23 -28.99 -10.03
N GLN A 263 -23.74 -30.22 -9.89
CA GLN A 263 -23.16 -30.70 -8.64
C GLN A 263 -21.94 -29.87 -8.22
N PHE A 264 -21.05 -29.52 -9.16
CA PHE A 264 -19.92 -28.63 -8.89
C PHE A 264 -20.39 -27.26 -8.36
N LYS A 265 -21.36 -26.63 -9.03
CA LYS A 265 -21.89 -25.33 -8.62
C LYS A 265 -22.57 -25.39 -7.25
N GLU A 266 -23.25 -26.48 -6.91
CA GLU A 266 -23.85 -26.70 -5.59
C GLU A 266 -22.80 -26.81 -4.49
N VAL A 267 -21.72 -27.56 -4.72
CA VAL A 267 -20.58 -27.66 -3.79
C VAL A 267 -19.91 -26.30 -3.61
N ALA A 268 -19.58 -25.62 -4.71
CA ALA A 268 -18.97 -24.30 -4.69
C ALA A 268 -19.84 -23.29 -3.92
N LYS A 269 -21.16 -23.32 -4.14
CA LYS A 269 -22.11 -22.45 -3.44
C LYS A 269 -22.09 -22.70 -1.93
N ARG A 270 -22.12 -23.97 -1.48
CA ARG A 270 -22.05 -24.29 -0.05
C ARG A 270 -20.76 -23.80 0.60
N ILE A 271 -19.61 -24.00 -0.06
CA ILE A 271 -18.33 -23.51 0.45
C ILE A 271 -18.34 -21.98 0.53
N GLY A 272 -18.83 -21.29 -0.52
CA GLY A 272 -18.96 -19.84 -0.54
C GLY A 272 -19.90 -19.29 0.54
N GLU A 273 -21.00 -19.99 0.83
CA GLU A 273 -21.92 -19.65 1.93
C GLU A 273 -21.21 -19.72 3.28
N VAL A 274 -20.49 -20.81 3.57
CA VAL A 274 -19.71 -20.95 4.81
C VAL A 274 -18.62 -19.87 4.93
N GLN A 275 -17.92 -19.57 3.84
CA GLN A 275 -16.93 -18.49 3.80
C GLN A 275 -17.53 -17.14 4.18
N LYS A 276 -18.70 -16.83 3.63
CA LYS A 276 -19.43 -15.59 3.91
C LYS A 276 -19.95 -15.54 5.34
N GLU A 277 -20.50 -16.65 5.86
CA GLU A 277 -20.96 -16.77 7.25
C GLU A 277 -19.81 -16.56 8.26
N CYS A 278 -18.59 -16.99 7.91
CA CYS A 278 -17.39 -16.77 8.71
C CYS A 278 -16.80 -15.35 8.59
N GLY A 279 -17.40 -14.47 7.78
CA GLY A 279 -17.01 -13.05 7.67
C GLY A 279 -16.07 -12.69 6.53
N LEU A 280 -15.74 -13.61 5.62
CA LEU A 280 -14.98 -13.28 4.41
C LEU A 280 -15.80 -12.37 3.48
N LYS A 281 -15.11 -11.44 2.81
CA LYS A 281 -15.74 -10.38 2.00
C LYS A 281 -16.14 -10.81 0.60
N GLU A 282 -15.63 -11.94 0.11
CA GLU A 282 -15.95 -12.46 -1.21
C GLU A 282 -17.43 -12.85 -1.29
N ALA A 283 -18.13 -12.43 -2.36
CA ALA A 283 -19.51 -12.83 -2.54
C ALA A 283 -19.59 -14.31 -2.95
N VAL A 284 -20.67 -14.99 -2.53
CA VAL A 284 -20.87 -16.41 -2.89
C VAL A 284 -20.84 -16.62 -4.41
N GLY A 285 -21.45 -15.71 -5.18
CA GLY A 285 -21.43 -15.75 -6.65
C GLY A 285 -20.00 -15.67 -7.20
N ASP A 286 -19.20 -14.73 -6.70
CA ASP A 286 -17.81 -14.55 -7.12
C ASP A 286 -16.98 -15.82 -6.88
N TYR A 287 -17.19 -16.51 -5.76
CA TYR A 287 -16.51 -17.79 -5.47
C TYR A 287 -16.92 -18.89 -6.47
N VAL A 288 -18.21 -18.99 -6.80
CA VAL A 288 -18.70 -19.98 -7.80
C VAL A 288 -18.16 -19.66 -9.20
N ASP A 289 -18.06 -18.38 -9.55
CA ASP A 289 -17.59 -17.91 -10.85
C ASP A 289 -16.08 -18.09 -11.06
N GLN A 290 -15.33 -18.49 -10.02
CA GLN A 290 -13.93 -18.90 -10.16
C GLN A 290 -13.78 -20.18 -11.00
N PHE A 291 -14.82 -21.02 -11.07
CA PHE A 291 -14.79 -22.32 -11.75
C PHE A 291 -15.33 -22.19 -13.18
N ASN A 292 -14.43 -22.23 -14.16
CA ASN A 292 -14.76 -21.92 -15.53
C ASN A 292 -14.93 -23.16 -16.41
N PHE A 293 -16.16 -23.44 -16.81
CA PHE A 293 -16.50 -24.62 -17.60
C PHE A 293 -16.27 -24.48 -19.12
N GLY A 294 -15.68 -23.39 -19.60
CA GLY A 294 -15.53 -23.10 -21.04
C GLY A 294 -14.80 -24.18 -21.86
N LEU A 295 -13.81 -24.87 -21.27
CA LEU A 295 -13.11 -25.98 -21.93
C LEU A 295 -13.63 -27.38 -21.57
N THR A 296 -14.74 -27.48 -20.84
CA THR A 296 -15.28 -28.77 -20.39
C THR A 296 -15.60 -29.71 -21.55
N GLU A 297 -16.20 -29.21 -22.63
CA GLU A 297 -16.47 -30.02 -23.83
C GLU A 297 -15.19 -30.46 -24.54
N VAL A 298 -14.25 -29.53 -24.75
CA VAL A 298 -12.97 -29.75 -25.42
C VAL A 298 -12.19 -30.86 -24.72
N VAL A 299 -12.08 -30.78 -23.39
CA VAL A 299 -11.35 -31.76 -22.58
C VAL A 299 -12.08 -33.11 -22.54
N PHE A 300 -13.42 -33.11 -22.48
CA PHE A 300 -14.21 -34.34 -22.56
C PHE A 300 -13.96 -35.08 -23.89
N GLN A 301 -14.02 -34.38 -25.03
CA GLN A 301 -13.76 -34.98 -26.34
C GLN A 301 -12.30 -35.39 -26.51
N TRP A 302 -11.37 -34.65 -25.90
CA TRP A 302 -9.96 -35.03 -25.85
C TRP A 302 -9.75 -36.33 -25.09
N ALA A 303 -10.35 -36.49 -23.92
CA ALA A 303 -10.27 -37.73 -23.14
C ALA A 303 -10.89 -38.93 -23.88
N LYS A 304 -11.92 -38.70 -24.73
CA LYS A 304 -12.49 -39.71 -25.64
C LYS A 304 -11.59 -40.11 -26.82
N GLY A 305 -10.43 -39.49 -26.99
CA GLY A 305 -9.50 -39.80 -28.09
C GLY A 305 -9.70 -38.98 -29.37
N MET A 306 -10.49 -37.90 -29.35
CA MET A 306 -10.66 -37.03 -30.52
C MET A 306 -9.35 -36.32 -30.90
N ALA A 307 -9.00 -36.28 -32.19
CA ALA A 307 -7.77 -35.63 -32.66
C ALA A 307 -7.69 -34.14 -32.29
N PHE A 308 -6.48 -33.63 -32.01
CA PHE A 308 -6.27 -32.26 -31.51
C PHE A 308 -6.90 -31.21 -32.44
N LYS A 309 -6.73 -31.38 -33.75
CA LYS A 309 -7.33 -30.50 -34.76
C LYS A 309 -8.86 -30.36 -34.61
N LYS A 310 -9.56 -31.47 -34.33
CA LYS A 310 -11.02 -31.48 -34.21
C LYS A 310 -11.50 -30.84 -32.92
N ILE A 311 -10.82 -31.08 -31.79
CA ILE A 311 -11.21 -30.44 -30.53
C ILE A 311 -11.01 -28.92 -30.60
N MET A 312 -10.07 -28.44 -31.43
CA MET A 312 -9.88 -27.01 -31.65
C MET A 312 -10.94 -26.38 -32.54
N GLU A 313 -11.75 -27.17 -33.23
CA GLU A 313 -12.93 -26.67 -33.97
C GLU A 313 -14.12 -26.43 -33.03
N LEU A 314 -14.06 -26.90 -31.77
CA LEU A 314 -15.12 -26.77 -30.76
C LEU A 314 -15.01 -25.50 -29.89
N THR A 315 -13.91 -24.75 -30.00
CA THR A 315 -13.67 -23.57 -29.17
C THR A 315 -12.89 -22.51 -29.94
N ASP A 316 -13.11 -21.25 -29.57
CA ASP A 316 -12.35 -20.08 -30.04
C ASP A 316 -11.10 -19.79 -29.17
N VAL A 317 -10.86 -20.59 -28.12
CA VAL A 317 -9.68 -20.47 -27.25
C VAL A 317 -8.40 -20.86 -28.01
N GLN A 318 -7.33 -20.08 -27.81
CA GLN A 318 -6.03 -20.35 -28.43
C GLN A 318 -5.46 -21.71 -28.04
N GLU A 319 -4.83 -22.41 -28.98
CA GLU A 319 -4.32 -23.77 -28.80
C GLU A 319 -3.31 -23.87 -27.65
N GLY A 320 -2.47 -22.84 -27.46
CA GLY A 320 -1.50 -22.78 -26.38
C GLY A 320 -2.15 -22.72 -24.99
N ILE A 321 -3.33 -22.11 -24.86
CA ILE A 321 -4.09 -22.04 -23.61
C ILE A 321 -4.73 -23.41 -23.34
N THR A 322 -5.31 -24.04 -24.37
CA THR A 322 -5.87 -25.40 -24.29
C THR A 322 -4.82 -26.42 -23.86
N VAL A 323 -3.63 -26.39 -24.46
CA VAL A 323 -2.50 -27.26 -24.08
C VAL A 323 -2.11 -27.06 -22.61
N LYS A 324 -1.94 -25.81 -22.17
CA LYS A 324 -1.62 -25.51 -20.75
C LYS A 324 -2.71 -25.96 -19.80
N CYS A 325 -3.98 -25.82 -20.18
CA CYS A 325 -5.12 -26.28 -19.40
C CYS A 325 -5.06 -27.80 -19.20
N ILE A 326 -4.85 -28.58 -20.25
CA ILE A 326 -4.76 -30.05 -20.17
C ILE A 326 -3.53 -30.49 -19.36
N GLN A 327 -2.39 -29.80 -19.50
CA GLN A 327 -1.19 -30.08 -18.70
C GLN A 327 -1.42 -29.81 -17.20
N ARG A 328 -2.08 -28.70 -16.84
CA ARG A 328 -2.43 -28.39 -15.45
C ARG A 328 -3.45 -29.36 -14.88
N LEU A 329 -4.46 -29.73 -15.68
CA LEU A 329 -5.45 -30.74 -15.32
C LEU A 329 -4.78 -32.07 -14.97
N ASN A 330 -3.75 -32.47 -15.72
CA ASN A 330 -3.01 -33.70 -15.41
C ASN A 330 -2.34 -33.66 -14.03
N GLU A 331 -1.89 -32.49 -13.56
CA GLU A 331 -1.37 -32.37 -12.18
C GLU A 331 -2.50 -32.49 -11.15
N VAL A 332 -3.66 -31.85 -11.39
CA VAL A 332 -4.85 -32.00 -10.53
C VAL A 332 -5.29 -33.47 -10.42
N LEU A 333 -5.29 -34.22 -11.52
CA LEU A 333 -5.63 -35.65 -11.51
C LEU A 333 -4.64 -36.46 -10.65
N LYS A 334 -3.34 -36.13 -10.68
CA LYS A 334 -2.33 -36.78 -9.82
C LYS A 334 -2.52 -36.42 -8.35
N ASP A 335 -2.86 -35.17 -8.03
CA ASP A 335 -3.14 -34.72 -6.67
C ASP A 335 -4.34 -35.49 -6.10
N VAL A 336 -5.44 -35.61 -6.87
CA VAL A 336 -6.62 -36.39 -6.47
C VAL A 336 -6.30 -37.88 -6.32
N ARG A 337 -5.46 -38.45 -7.19
CA ARG A 337 -4.99 -39.83 -7.07
C ARG A 337 -4.19 -40.04 -5.77
N ASN A 338 -3.31 -39.10 -5.41
CA ASN A 338 -2.52 -39.17 -4.18
C ASN A 338 -3.41 -39.05 -2.94
N ALA A 339 -4.41 -38.17 -2.98
CA ALA A 339 -5.42 -38.06 -1.95
C ALA A 339 -6.28 -39.32 -1.80
N ALA A 340 -6.69 -39.96 -2.91
CA ALA A 340 -7.44 -41.22 -2.88
C ALA A 340 -6.69 -42.32 -2.12
N ARG A 341 -5.35 -42.35 -2.23
CA ARG A 341 -4.49 -43.26 -1.46
C ARG A 341 -4.54 -42.98 0.05
N ILE A 342 -4.63 -41.71 0.47
CA ILE A 342 -4.76 -41.34 1.89
C ILE A 342 -6.14 -41.70 2.44
N ILE A 343 -7.19 -41.51 1.63
CA ILE A 343 -8.56 -41.88 1.97
C ILE A 343 -8.70 -43.40 2.07
N GLY A 344 -7.92 -44.15 1.29
CA GLY A 344 -8.03 -45.60 1.18
C GLY A 344 -9.06 -46.04 0.14
N ASP A 345 -9.29 -45.23 -0.90
CA ASP A 345 -10.21 -45.55 -2.00
C ASP A 345 -9.41 -45.97 -3.26
N PRO A 346 -9.23 -47.29 -3.49
CA PRO A 346 -8.50 -47.79 -4.66
C PRO A 346 -9.26 -47.57 -5.97
N SER A 347 -10.60 -47.48 -5.94
CA SER A 347 -11.40 -47.27 -7.15
C SER A 347 -11.19 -45.86 -7.68
N LEU A 348 -11.26 -44.86 -6.80
CA LEU A 348 -10.97 -43.48 -7.16
C LEU A 348 -9.53 -43.31 -7.66
N MET A 349 -8.56 -43.95 -6.99
CA MET A 349 -7.16 -43.93 -7.41
C MET A 349 -6.98 -44.46 -8.83
N GLN A 350 -7.59 -45.60 -9.14
CA GLN A 350 -7.53 -46.19 -10.49
C GLN A 350 -8.20 -45.28 -11.53
N LYS A 351 -9.38 -44.73 -11.24
CA LYS A 351 -10.07 -43.81 -12.16
C LYS A 351 -9.24 -42.57 -12.49
N MET A 352 -8.57 -41.99 -11.49
CA MET A 352 -7.73 -40.79 -11.72
C MET A 352 -6.48 -41.12 -12.53
N GLU A 353 -5.91 -42.31 -12.37
CA GLU A 353 -4.82 -42.80 -13.21
C GLU A 353 -5.27 -43.03 -14.67
N GLU A 354 -6.44 -43.63 -14.85
CA GLU A 354 -7.05 -43.84 -16.17
C GLU A 354 -7.37 -42.50 -16.86
N ALA A 355 -7.95 -41.54 -16.13
CA ALA A 355 -8.21 -40.19 -16.63
C ALA A 355 -6.90 -39.47 -17.02
N SER A 356 -5.86 -39.58 -16.18
CA SER A 356 -4.53 -39.01 -16.46
C SER A 356 -3.94 -39.60 -17.74
N THR A 357 -4.04 -40.92 -17.92
CA THR A 357 -3.56 -41.61 -19.11
C THR A 357 -4.36 -41.22 -20.36
N ALA A 358 -5.68 -41.06 -20.26
CA ALA A 358 -6.55 -40.69 -21.38
C ALA A 358 -6.22 -39.30 -21.96
N ILE A 359 -5.83 -38.35 -21.11
CA ILE A 359 -5.48 -36.99 -21.56
C ILE A 359 -4.01 -36.84 -21.95
N LYS A 360 -3.13 -37.73 -21.48
CA LYS A 360 -1.67 -37.67 -21.69
C LYS A 360 -1.23 -38.24 -23.03
N ARG A 361 -1.57 -37.56 -24.13
CA ARG A 361 -1.22 -37.98 -25.50
C ARG A 361 -0.80 -36.86 -26.44
N ASP A 362 -0.16 -37.25 -27.54
CA ASP A 362 0.18 -36.43 -28.70
C ASP A 362 0.88 -35.08 -28.36
N ILE A 363 0.49 -34.02 -29.07
CA ILE A 363 1.12 -32.70 -29.07
C ILE A 363 1.08 -32.01 -27.69
N VAL A 364 0.12 -32.37 -26.83
CA VAL A 364 -0.07 -31.73 -25.52
C VAL A 364 1.08 -32.06 -24.56
N PHE A 365 1.71 -33.23 -24.71
CA PHE A 365 2.80 -33.69 -23.83
C PHE A 365 4.12 -33.90 -24.57
N THR A 366 4.30 -33.21 -25.70
CA THR A 366 5.58 -33.22 -26.40
C THR A 366 6.66 -32.50 -25.55
N PRO A 367 7.85 -33.10 -25.36
CA PRO A 367 8.92 -32.48 -24.57
C PRO A 367 9.33 -31.11 -25.11
N SER A 368 9.67 -30.19 -24.21
CA SER A 368 10.22 -28.89 -24.59
C SER A 368 11.52 -29.07 -25.37
N LEU A 369 11.71 -28.26 -26.42
CA LEU A 369 12.94 -28.22 -27.20
C LEU A 369 14.16 -27.77 -26.36
N TYR A 370 13.94 -27.08 -25.22
CA TYR A 370 15.01 -26.64 -24.32
C TYR A 370 15.48 -27.70 -23.32
N THR A 371 14.74 -28.80 -23.19
CA THR A 371 15.01 -29.88 -22.23
C THR A 371 15.39 -31.19 -22.92
N GLN A 372 15.63 -31.16 -24.24
CA GLN A 372 16.13 -32.30 -25.01
C GLN A 372 17.65 -32.39 -24.96
#